data_AF-A0A2W1GFP2-F1
#
_entry.id   AF-A0A2W1GFP2-F1
#
_cell.length_a   1.000
_cell.length_b   1.000
_cell.length_c   1.000
_cell.angle_alpha   90.00
_cell.angle_beta   90.00
_cell.angle_gamma   90.00
#
_symmetry.space_group_name_H-M   'P 1'
#
loop_
_entity.id
_entity.type
_entity.pdbx_description
1 polymer ?
#
loop_
_entity_poly.entity_id
_entity_poly.type
_entity_poly.pdbx_seq_one_letter_code
_entity_poly.pdbx_strand_id
1 'polypeptide(L)'
;MSAIIQLDSGCENVNLISADFMRTLGWTQDPSCEAQDVGELLNGETVQSLGTVKVRWFAPEFRMRRYADATCHIMETEKFDLLMGKADLVRLRLYKINRPPRIFALYPRSPTVRGESRQQKNDEAKAAREKEKQDKAEREKQKAQGNSTSNAPSTS
;
A
#
# COMPACT_ATOMS: atom_id res chain seq x y z
N MET A 1 -27.68 2.11 -28.06
CA MET A 1 -28.18 1.60 -26.76
C MET A 1 -26.97 1.44 -25.85
N SER A 2 -27.08 1.83 -24.59
CA SER A 2 -25.98 1.75 -23.62
C SER A 2 -26.40 0.80 -22.50
N ALA A 3 -25.56 -0.17 -22.16
CA ALA A 3 -25.78 -1.05 -21.03
C ALA A 3 -25.56 -0.30 -19.71
N ILE A 4 -26.40 -0.53 -18.71
CA ILE A 4 -26.13 -0.13 -17.32
C ILE A 4 -25.45 -1.29 -16.60
N ILE A 5 -24.22 -1.08 -16.13
CA ILE A 5 -23.47 -2.08 -15.35
C ILE A 5 -23.65 -1.75 -13.87
N GLN A 6 -24.38 -2.61 -13.15
CA GLN A 6 -24.45 -2.54 -11.70
C GLN A 6 -23.24 -3.24 -11.09
N LEU A 7 -22.54 -2.55 -10.21
CA LEU A 7 -21.44 -3.12 -9.45
C LEU A 7 -21.96 -3.62 -8.11
N ASP A 8 -21.93 -4.93 -7.87
CA ASP A 8 -22.56 -5.54 -6.70
C ASP A 8 -21.59 -6.47 -5.96
N SER A 9 -21.10 -5.99 -4.81
CA SER A 9 -20.23 -6.77 -3.94
C SER A 9 -20.93 -7.91 -3.19
N GLY A 10 -22.27 -7.92 -3.13
CA GLY A 10 -23.05 -9.01 -2.55
C GLY A 10 -23.12 -10.24 -3.47
N CYS A 11 -22.91 -10.05 -4.76
CA CYS A 11 -22.79 -11.12 -5.73
C CYS A 11 -21.36 -11.67 -5.73
N GLU A 12 -21.10 -12.70 -4.92
CA GLU A 12 -19.72 -13.06 -4.56
C GLU A 12 -18.89 -13.63 -5.72
N ASN A 13 -19.43 -14.63 -6.44
CA ASN A 13 -18.65 -15.48 -7.32
C ASN A 13 -19.10 -15.48 -8.79
N VAL A 14 -20.16 -14.74 -9.12
CA VAL A 14 -20.75 -14.73 -10.46
C VAL A 14 -20.95 -13.31 -10.96
N ASN A 15 -20.93 -13.15 -12.28
CA ASN A 15 -21.49 -11.98 -12.94
C ASN A 15 -22.81 -12.38 -13.58
N LEU A 16 -23.77 -11.47 -13.67
CA LEU A 16 -25.08 -11.75 -14.25
C LEU A 16 -25.34 -10.84 -15.46
N ILE A 17 -26.07 -11.36 -16.44
CA ILE A 17 -26.59 -10.61 -17.57
C ILE A 17 -28.05 -10.98 -17.78
N SER A 18 -28.90 -9.99 -18.07
CA SER A 18 -30.30 -10.23 -18.38
C SER A 18 -30.48 -10.82 -19.78
N ALA A 19 -31.30 -11.87 -19.86
CA ALA A 19 -31.77 -12.42 -21.13
C ALA A 19 -32.56 -11.37 -21.93
N ASP A 20 -33.31 -10.50 -21.25
CA ASP A 20 -34.05 -9.41 -21.90
C ASP A 20 -33.12 -8.39 -22.53
N PHE A 21 -32.12 -7.94 -21.77
CA PHE A 21 -31.09 -7.06 -22.29
C PHE A 21 -30.35 -7.70 -23.49
N MET A 22 -30.01 -8.98 -23.42
CA MET A 22 -29.42 -9.71 -24.55
C MET A 22 -30.32 -9.71 -25.79
N ARG A 23 -31.63 -9.91 -25.64
CA ARG A 23 -32.60 -9.82 -26.74
C ARG A 23 -32.62 -8.43 -27.36
N THR A 24 -32.57 -7.36 -26.56
CA THR A 24 -32.54 -5.98 -27.07
C THR A 24 -31.27 -5.67 -27.89
N LEU A 25 -30.15 -6.32 -27.56
CA LEU A 25 -28.90 -6.22 -28.32
C LEU A 25 -28.91 -7.05 -29.61
N GLY A 26 -29.94 -7.87 -29.85
CA GLY A 26 -29.94 -8.85 -30.92
C GLY A 26 -28.85 -9.91 -30.73
N TRP A 27 -28.55 -10.27 -29.49
CA TRP A 27 -27.52 -11.25 -29.18
C TRP A 27 -27.96 -12.64 -29.67
N THR A 28 -27.21 -13.23 -30.60
CA THR A 28 -27.57 -14.52 -31.23
C THR A 28 -26.73 -15.71 -30.77
N GLN A 29 -25.73 -15.47 -29.92
CA GLN A 29 -24.85 -16.51 -29.42
C GLN A 29 -25.57 -17.39 -28.39
N ASP A 30 -25.52 -18.70 -28.61
CA ASP A 30 -26.12 -19.67 -27.69
C ASP A 30 -25.37 -19.71 -26.34
N PRO A 31 -26.08 -19.97 -25.23
CA PRO A 31 -25.46 -20.22 -23.94
C PRO A 31 -24.46 -21.38 -24.00
N SER A 32 -23.29 -21.21 -23.39
CA SER A 32 -22.20 -22.19 -23.48
C SER A 32 -22.33 -23.39 -22.53
N CYS A 33 -23.27 -23.36 -21.59
CA CYS A 33 -23.51 -24.44 -20.63
C CYS A 33 -24.99 -24.55 -20.29
N GLU A 34 -25.38 -25.70 -19.73
CA GLU A 34 -26.71 -25.93 -19.18
C GLU A 34 -26.99 -25.03 -17.97
N ALA A 35 -28.26 -25.00 -17.56
CA ALA A 35 -28.72 -24.24 -16.41
C ALA A 35 -27.99 -24.66 -15.12
N GLN A 36 -27.62 -23.67 -14.31
CA GLN A 36 -26.88 -23.89 -13.06
C GLN A 36 -27.43 -22.98 -11.97
N ASP A 37 -27.45 -23.50 -10.74
CA ASP A 37 -27.73 -22.74 -9.53
C ASP A 37 -26.60 -21.71 -9.31
N VAL A 38 -26.96 -20.44 -9.21
CA VAL A 38 -26.01 -19.32 -9.11
C VAL A 38 -26.09 -18.58 -7.77
N GLY A 39 -27.10 -18.87 -6.96
CA GLY A 39 -27.24 -18.29 -5.64
C GLY A 39 -28.63 -18.52 -5.04
N GLU A 40 -28.87 -17.84 -3.93
CA GLU A 40 -30.13 -17.89 -3.19
C GLU A 40 -30.57 -16.45 -2.92
N LEU A 41 -31.85 -16.17 -3.14
CA LEU A 41 -32.45 -14.88 -2.81
C LEU A 41 -32.69 -14.77 -1.29
N LEU A 42 -32.97 -13.55 -0.82
CA LEU A 42 -33.27 -13.30 0.60
C LEU A 42 -34.49 -14.06 1.13
N ASN A 43 -35.38 -14.51 0.24
CA ASN A 43 -36.56 -15.31 0.58
C ASN A 43 -36.28 -16.83 0.58
N GLY A 44 -35.03 -17.26 0.33
CA GLY A 44 -34.63 -18.66 0.29
C GLY A 44 -34.80 -19.37 -1.06
N GLU A 45 -35.25 -18.65 -2.09
CA GLU A 45 -35.41 -19.23 -3.42
C GLU A 45 -34.06 -19.34 -4.14
N THR A 46 -33.78 -20.52 -4.67
CA THR A 46 -32.60 -20.75 -5.51
C THR A 46 -32.75 -20.05 -6.85
N VAL A 47 -31.72 -19.31 -7.22
CA VAL A 47 -31.63 -18.60 -8.49
C VAL A 47 -30.94 -19.50 -9.49
N GLN A 48 -31.63 -19.83 -10.58
CA GLN A 48 -31.08 -20.60 -11.68
C GLN A 48 -30.75 -19.71 -12.87
N SER A 49 -29.55 -19.90 -13.40
CA SER A 49 -29.15 -19.31 -14.68
C SER A 49 -29.61 -20.17 -15.85
N LEU A 50 -29.86 -19.56 -17.01
CA LEU A 50 -30.17 -20.27 -18.25
C LEU A 50 -28.93 -20.86 -18.94
N GLY A 51 -27.75 -20.53 -18.42
CA GLY A 51 -26.45 -20.87 -18.99
C GLY A 51 -25.48 -19.69 -18.83
N THR A 52 -24.39 -19.72 -19.59
CA THR A 52 -23.34 -18.67 -19.50
C THR A 52 -22.92 -18.14 -20.86
N VAL A 53 -22.54 -16.87 -20.89
CA VAL A 53 -21.91 -16.21 -22.05
C VAL A 53 -20.60 -15.57 -21.67
N LYS A 54 -19.71 -15.40 -22.65
CA LYS A 54 -18.49 -14.63 -22.50
C LYS A 54 -18.76 -13.17 -22.81
N VAL A 55 -18.34 -12.29 -21.91
CA VAL A 55 -18.39 -10.85 -22.09
C VAL A 55 -16.98 -10.27 -21.99
N ARG A 56 -16.82 -9.04 -22.48
CA ARG A 56 -15.58 -8.28 -22.36
C ARG A 56 -15.88 -6.92 -21.76
N TRP A 57 -15.45 -6.73 -20.52
CA TRP A 57 -15.54 -5.46 -19.83
C TRP A 57 -14.67 -4.43 -20.53
N PHE A 58 -15.20 -3.22 -20.73
CA PHE A 58 -14.43 -2.06 -21.13
C PHE A 58 -14.66 -0.92 -20.14
N ALA A 59 -13.59 -0.47 -19.48
CA ALA A 59 -13.62 0.71 -18.62
C ALA A 59 -12.27 1.44 -18.73
N PRO A 60 -12.27 2.76 -18.99
CA PRO A 60 -11.05 3.57 -18.97
C PRO A 60 -10.24 3.46 -17.67
N GLU A 61 -10.90 3.19 -16.56
CA GLU A 61 -10.36 3.15 -15.20
C GLU A 61 -9.59 1.85 -14.88
N PHE A 62 -9.70 0.83 -15.74
CA PHE A 62 -8.96 -0.43 -15.58
C PHE A 62 -7.46 -0.20 -15.75
N ARG A 63 -6.74 -0.07 -14.63
CA ARG A 63 -5.31 0.25 -14.60
C ARG A 63 -4.40 -0.71 -15.40
N MET A 64 -4.84 -1.92 -15.74
CA MET A 64 -3.96 -2.91 -16.38
C MET A 64 -4.38 -3.43 -17.75
N ARG A 65 -5.63 -3.27 -18.20
CA ARG A 65 -6.07 -3.55 -19.57
C ARG A 65 -7.39 -2.81 -19.80
N ARG A 66 -7.51 -2.03 -20.88
CA ARG A 66 -8.79 -1.37 -21.23
C ARG A 66 -9.93 -2.37 -21.41
N TYR A 67 -9.57 -3.62 -21.75
CA TYR A 67 -10.50 -4.72 -21.95
C TYR A 67 -10.17 -5.88 -21.02
N ALA A 68 -11.19 -6.46 -20.38
CA ALA A 68 -11.05 -7.65 -19.55
C ALA A 68 -12.16 -8.66 -19.85
N ASP A 69 -11.77 -9.87 -20.22
CA ASP A 69 -12.73 -10.96 -20.45
C ASP A 69 -13.35 -11.41 -19.11
N ALA A 70 -14.60 -11.85 -19.18
CA ALA A 70 -15.35 -12.44 -18.08
C ALA A 70 -16.43 -13.39 -18.60
N THR A 71 -16.95 -14.20 -17.69
CA THR A 71 -18.13 -15.04 -17.92
C THR A 71 -19.30 -14.45 -17.13
N CYS A 72 -20.46 -14.35 -17.78
CA CYS A 72 -21.71 -13.95 -17.15
C CYS A 72 -22.72 -15.10 -17.23
N HIS A 73 -23.45 -15.31 -16.14
CA HIS A 73 -24.62 -16.15 -16.11
C HIS A 73 -25.83 -15.41 -16.64
N ILE A 74 -26.59 -16.07 -17.50
CA ILE A 74 -27.79 -15.51 -18.13
C ILE A 74 -28.96 -15.68 -17.17
N MET A 75 -29.64 -14.58 -16.88
CA MET A 75 -30.78 -14.53 -15.97
C MET A 75 -32.05 -14.15 -16.72
N GLU A 76 -33.13 -14.91 -16.56
CA GLU A 76 -34.44 -14.51 -17.06
C GLU A 76 -35.02 -13.41 -16.14
N THR A 77 -34.68 -12.15 -16.43
CA THR A 77 -35.11 -11.00 -15.63
C THR A 77 -35.08 -9.70 -16.43
N GLU A 78 -35.93 -8.75 -16.05
CA GLU A 78 -35.97 -7.38 -16.60
C GLU A 78 -35.40 -6.34 -15.61
N LYS A 79 -34.88 -6.79 -14.46
CA LYS A 79 -34.53 -5.90 -13.34
C LYS A 79 -33.19 -5.17 -13.50
N PHE A 80 -32.29 -5.70 -14.31
CA PHE A 80 -30.95 -5.14 -14.56
C PHE A 80 -30.46 -5.59 -15.93
N ASP A 81 -29.55 -4.83 -16.56
CA ASP A 81 -28.89 -5.25 -17.79
C ASP A 81 -27.72 -6.20 -17.48
N LEU A 82 -26.77 -5.72 -16.69
CA LEU A 82 -25.58 -6.43 -16.26
C LEU A 82 -25.27 -6.17 -14.78
N LEU A 83 -24.81 -7.20 -14.10
CA LEU A 83 -24.33 -7.15 -12.73
C LEU A 83 -22.91 -7.73 -12.67
N MET A 84 -21.96 -6.90 -12.24
CA MET A 84 -20.57 -7.30 -12.02
C MET A 84 -20.37 -7.69 -10.56
N GLY A 85 -20.03 -8.95 -10.35
CA GLY A 85 -19.83 -9.52 -9.02
C GLY A 85 -18.48 -9.20 -8.40
N LYS A 86 -18.38 -9.42 -7.10
CA LYS A 86 -17.22 -9.14 -6.24
C LYS A 86 -15.91 -9.72 -6.79
N ALA A 87 -15.92 -10.94 -7.33
CA ALA A 87 -14.73 -11.56 -7.91
C ALA A 87 -14.08 -10.67 -9.00
N ASP A 88 -14.88 -10.13 -9.92
CA ASP A 88 -14.41 -9.25 -10.98
C ASP A 88 -14.11 -7.84 -10.47
N LEU A 89 -14.91 -7.31 -9.55
CA LEU A 89 -14.63 -6.02 -8.90
C LEU A 89 -13.26 -6.00 -8.23
N VAL A 90 -12.90 -7.09 -7.52
CA VAL A 90 -11.61 -7.26 -6.85
C VAL A 90 -10.49 -7.48 -7.87
N ARG A 91 -10.70 -8.38 -8.85
CA ARG A 91 -9.73 -8.71 -9.91
C ARG A 91 -9.34 -7.47 -10.73
N LEU A 92 -10.32 -6.66 -11.08
CA LEU A 92 -10.16 -5.43 -11.88
C LEU A 92 -9.77 -4.21 -11.03
N ARG A 93 -9.72 -4.37 -9.70
CA ARG A 93 -9.35 -3.32 -8.73
C ARG A 93 -10.26 -2.08 -8.84
N LEU A 94 -11.55 -2.30 -9.05
CA LEU A 94 -12.56 -1.24 -9.18
C LEU A 94 -12.89 -0.56 -7.84
N TYR A 95 -12.67 -1.25 -6.72
CA TYR A 95 -12.76 -0.66 -5.39
C TYR A 95 -11.40 -0.65 -4.69
N LYS A 96 -11.17 0.38 -3.87
CA LYS A 96 -10.10 0.32 -2.86
C LYS A 96 -10.44 -0.82 -1.91
N ILE A 97 -9.70 -1.92 -2.01
CA ILE A 97 -9.68 -2.91 -0.94
C ILE A 97 -9.11 -2.16 0.27
N ASN A 98 -9.97 -1.83 1.24
CA ASN A 98 -9.54 -1.48 2.59
C ASN A 98 -8.90 -2.73 3.19
N ARG A 99 -7.70 -3.09 2.71
CA ARG A 99 -6.84 -3.99 3.46
C ARG A 99 -6.64 -3.24 4.78
N PRO A 100 -6.95 -3.83 5.95
CA PRO A 100 -6.47 -3.25 7.18
C PRO A 100 -5.00 -2.95 6.91
N PRO A 101 -4.59 -1.66 7.00
CA PRO A 101 -3.24 -1.31 6.64
C PRO A 101 -2.35 -2.29 7.40
N ARG A 102 -1.41 -2.93 6.70
CA ARG A 102 -0.27 -3.55 7.38
C ARG A 102 0.51 -2.39 7.98
N ILE A 103 -0.06 -1.77 9.00
CA ILE A 103 0.59 -0.87 9.92
C ILE A 103 1.54 -1.82 10.63
N PHE A 104 2.72 -2.00 10.04
CA PHE A 104 3.86 -2.29 10.88
C PHE A 104 3.89 -1.14 11.86
N ALA A 105 3.50 -1.41 13.10
CA ALA A 105 3.81 -0.52 14.18
C ALA A 105 5.32 -0.33 14.10
N LEU A 106 5.76 0.80 13.57
CA LEU A 106 7.08 1.33 13.81
C LEU A 106 7.08 1.58 15.32
N TYR A 107 7.34 0.52 16.10
CA TYR A 107 7.73 0.70 17.48
C TYR A 107 8.96 1.59 17.40
N PRO A 108 8.89 2.85 17.89
CA PRO A 108 10.12 3.61 18.04
C PRO A 108 11.02 2.73 18.89
N ARG A 109 12.22 2.40 18.38
CA ARG A 109 13.28 1.86 19.23
C ARG A 109 13.40 2.87 20.36
N SER A 110 12.92 2.52 21.55
CA SER A 110 13.14 3.31 22.74
C SER A 110 14.64 3.54 22.79
N PRO A 111 15.12 4.80 22.76
CA PRO A 111 16.55 5.05 22.78
C PRO A 111 17.10 4.34 24.02
N THR A 112 18.08 3.47 23.82
CA THR A 112 18.72 2.76 24.92
C THR A 112 19.39 3.82 25.77
N VAL A 113 18.75 4.20 26.88
CA VAL A 113 19.34 5.13 27.84
C VAL A 113 20.51 4.38 28.47
N ARG A 114 21.74 4.61 27.97
CA ARG A 114 22.93 4.23 28.73
C ARG A 114 22.84 4.99 30.06
N GLY A 115 22.75 4.25 31.15
CA GLY A 115 22.64 4.75 32.51
C GLY A 115 23.91 5.43 33.03
N GLU A 116 24.58 6.21 32.20
CA GLU A 116 25.61 7.14 32.64
C GLU A 116 24.89 8.32 33.29
N SER A 117 25.12 8.52 34.58
CA SER A 117 24.52 9.64 35.30
C SER A 117 24.99 10.95 34.66
N ARG A 118 24.13 11.96 34.58
CA ARG A 118 24.53 13.30 34.10
C ARG A 118 25.74 13.87 34.85
N GLN A 119 25.94 13.42 36.09
CA GLN A 119 27.11 13.72 36.91
C GLN A 119 28.40 13.22 36.26
N GLN A 120 28.46 11.95 35.84
CA GLN A 120 29.66 11.36 35.23
C GLN A 120 30.10 12.09 33.97
N LYS A 121 29.15 12.48 33.10
CA LYS A 121 29.46 13.25 31.89
C LYS A 121 29.98 14.65 32.18
N ASN A 122 29.49 15.29 33.25
CA ASN A 122 29.96 16.60 33.66
C ASN A 122 31.35 16.53 34.29
N ASP A 123 31.63 15.49 35.08
CA ASP A 123 32.92 15.28 35.73
C ASP A 123 34.01 14.94 34.69
N GLU A 124 33.71 14.10 33.70
CA GLU A 124 34.62 13.81 32.58
C GLU A 124 34.90 15.06 31.73
N ALA A 125 33.86 15.84 31.41
CA ALA A 125 34.03 17.09 30.67
C ALA A 125 34.84 18.13 31.44
N LYS A 126 34.71 18.17 32.77
CA LYS A 126 35.51 19.05 33.63
C LYS A 126 36.97 18.59 33.68
N ALA A 127 37.22 17.29 33.86
CA ALA A 127 38.57 16.72 33.85
C ALA A 127 39.29 16.95 32.51
N ALA A 128 38.58 16.80 31.38
CA ALA A 128 39.14 17.07 30.06
C ALA A 128 39.54 18.55 29.89
N ARG A 129 38.70 19.49 30.36
CA ARG A 129 39.00 20.94 30.31
C ARG A 129 40.17 21.33 31.21
N GLU A 130 40.32 20.70 32.36
CA GLU A 130 41.46 20.95 33.26
C GLU A 130 42.76 20.41 32.68
N LYS A 131 42.74 19.22 32.06
CA LYS A 131 43.89 18.65 31.37
C LYS A 131 44.34 19.52 30.19
N GLU A 132 43.40 20.00 29.38
CA GLU A 132 43.73 20.90 28.25
C GLU A 132 44.34 22.23 28.72
N LYS A 133 43.89 22.77 29.86
CA LYS A 133 44.49 23.96 30.47
C LYS A 133 45.92 23.71 30.97
N GLN A 134 46.17 22.56 31.58
CA GLN A 134 47.51 22.19 32.06
C GLN A 134 48.47 21.99 30.88
N ASP A 135 48.06 21.26 29.85
CA ASP A 135 48.87 21.04 28.64
C ASP A 135 49.20 22.36 27.93
N LYS A 136 48.25 23.31 27.90
CA LYS A 136 48.47 24.65 27.33
C LYS A 136 49.46 25.47 28.17
N ALA A 137 49.31 25.46 29.50
CA ALA A 137 50.20 26.18 30.39
C ALA A 137 51.64 25.62 30.35
N GLU A 138 51.81 24.30 30.17
CA GLU A 138 53.12 23.67 30.04
C GLU A 138 53.79 24.01 28.69
N ARG A 139 53.02 24.02 27.59
CA ARG A 139 53.50 24.50 26.28
C ARG A 139 53.92 25.98 26.30
N GLU A 140 53.20 26.83 27.03
CA GLU A 140 53.55 28.24 27.19
C GLU A 140 54.82 28.43 28.04
N LYS A 141 54.99 27.64 29.11
CA LYS A 141 56.23 27.66 29.92
C LYS A 141 57.45 27.19 29.13
N GLN A 142 57.32 26.15 28.31
CA GLN A 142 58.41 25.67 27.44
C GLN A 142 58.80 26.70 26.38
N LYS A 143 57.81 27.42 25.80
CA LYS A 143 58.08 28.53 24.88
C LYS A 143 58.77 29.72 25.55
N ALA A 144 58.42 30.02 26.80
CA ALA A 144 59.04 31.11 27.56
C ALA A 144 60.51 30.80 27.96
N GLN A 145 60.82 29.55 28.34
CA GLN A 145 62.19 29.14 28.68
C GLN A 145 63.11 28.98 27.46
N GLY A 146 62.55 28.73 26.27
CA GLY A 146 63.33 28.68 25.01
C GLY A 146 63.83 30.04 24.51
N ASN A 147 63.32 31.15 25.05
CA ASN A 147 63.63 32.50 24.56
C ASN A 147 64.65 33.26 25.43
N SER A 148 65.23 32.64 26.47
CA SER A 148 66.18 33.28 27.40
C SER A 148 67.65 32.88 27.21
N THR A 149 68.03 32.12 26.18
CA THR A 149 69.41 31.63 25.97
C THR A 149 70.09 32.00 24.66
N SER A 150 69.56 32.95 23.86
CA SER A 150 70.27 33.43 22.67
C SER A 150 70.33 34.95 22.59
N ASN A 151 71.15 35.56 23.44
CA ASN A 151 71.78 36.84 23.15
C ASN A 151 73.12 36.91 23.89
N ALA A 152 74.18 36.44 23.23
CA ALA A 152 75.55 36.81 23.55
C ALA A 152 76.20 37.32 22.24
N PRO A 153 76.69 38.57 22.20
CA PRO A 153 77.29 39.15 21.01
C PRO A 153 78.76 38.76 20.91
N SER A 154 79.25 38.44 19.72
CA SER A 154 80.69 38.44 19.44
C SER A 154 81.00 39.28 18.22
N THR A 155 81.58 40.45 18.52
CA THR A 155 82.41 41.29 17.67
C THR A 155 83.60 40.53 17.10
N SER A 156 83.92 40.77 15.83
CA SER A 156 85.24 41.14 15.24
C SER A 156 85.27 40.75 13.77
#